data_AF-A0A1I1NZ70-F1
#
_entry.id   AF-A0A1I1NZ70-F1
#
_cell.length_a   1.000
_cell.length_b   1.000
_cell.length_c   1.000
_cell.angle_alpha   90.00
_cell.angle_beta   90.00
_cell.angle_gamma   90.00
#
_symmetry.space_group_name_H-M   'P 1'
#
loop_
_entity.id
_entity.type
_entity.pdbx_description
1 polymer ?
#
loop_
_entity_poly.entity_id
_entity_poly.type
_entity_poly.pdbx_seq_one_letter_code
_entity_poly.pdbx_strand_id
1 'polypeptide(L)'
;MFNLNRLDISWIILMLITLANAFIAETADPHIFITAVICFSIAYKGRRVMDHFMELNYANKTIALLMRSYFYIFPLLIFLTDMFSEQLAELTSLT
;
A
#
# COMPACT_ATOMS: atom_id res chain seq x y z
N MET A 1 25.80 19.37 10.93
CA MET A 1 24.76 18.75 11.79
C MET A 1 23.50 18.66 10.95
N PHE A 2 23.17 17.48 10.43
CA PHE A 2 21.98 17.30 9.59
C PHE A 2 20.73 17.54 10.44
N ASN A 3 19.97 18.58 10.11
CA ASN A 3 18.72 18.90 10.79
C ASN A 3 17.60 18.21 10.00
N LEU A 4 17.29 16.96 10.36
CA LEU A 4 16.28 16.17 9.68
C LEU A 4 14.90 16.71 10.01
N ASN A 5 14.16 17.15 9.00
CA ASN A 5 12.79 17.61 9.17
C ASN A 5 11.80 16.43 9.00
N ARG A 6 10.52 16.65 9.31
CA ARG A 6 9.47 15.62 9.24
C ARG A 6 9.30 15.02 7.84
N LEU A 7 9.54 15.83 6.81
CA LEU A 7 9.55 15.41 5.40
C LEU A 7 10.70 14.45 5.11
N ASP A 8 11.91 14.75 5.56
CA ASP A 8 13.10 13.91 5.35
C ASP A 8 12.92 12.55 6.02
N ILE A 9 12.40 12.52 7.25
CA ILE A 9 12.10 11.28 7.97
C ILE A 9 11.06 10.45 7.21
N SER A 10 9.99 11.09 6.73
CA SER A 10 8.94 10.40 5.98
C SER A 10 9.49 9.86 4.66
N TRP A 11 10.37 10.59 3.98
CA TRP A 11 11.05 10.15 2.78
C TRP A 11 11.95 8.93 3.03
N ILE A 12 12.79 8.97 4.07
CA ILE A 12 13.66 7.84 4.44
C ILE A 12 12.83 6.59 4.75
N ILE A 13 11.73 6.74 5.51
CA ILE A 13 10.81 5.62 5.81
C ILE A 13 10.24 5.04 4.51
N LEU A 14 9.79 5.87 3.57
CA LEU A 14 9.25 5.40 2.29
C LEU A 14 10.31 4.66 1.45
N MET A 15 11.55 5.13 1.45
CA MET A 15 12.68 4.47 0.78
C MET A 15 12.95 3.09 1.40
N LEU A 16 13.05 3.00 2.72
CA LEU A 16 13.27 1.74 3.43
C LEU A 16 12.16 0.72 3.16
N ILE A 17 10.90 1.15 3.21
CA ILE A 17 9.78 0.27 2.92
C ILE A 17 9.84 -0.20 1.47
N THR A 18 10.21 0.67 0.52
CA THR A 18 10.31 0.29 -0.90
C THR A 18 11.40 -0.75 -1.14
N LEU A 19 12.58 -0.56 -0.54
CA LEU A 19 13.67 -1.54 -0.59
C LEU A 19 13.26 -2.88 0.04
N ALA A 20 12.60 -2.84 1.21
CA ALA A 20 12.13 -4.04 1.88
C ALA A 20 11.12 -4.83 1.02
N ASN A 21 10.18 -4.15 0.36
CA ASN A 21 9.22 -4.83 -0.52
C ASN A 21 9.87 -5.40 -1.77
N ALA A 22 10.85 -4.71 -2.36
CA ALA A 22 11.61 -5.23 -3.50
C ALA A 22 12.35 -6.51 -3.11
N PHE A 23 13.03 -6.50 -1.96
CA PHE A 23 13.75 -7.67 -1.45
C PHE A 23 12.82 -8.86 -1.16
N ILE A 24 11.67 -8.60 -0.53
CA ILE A 24 10.65 -9.62 -0.28
C ILE A 24 10.13 -10.20 -1.60
N ALA A 25 9.86 -9.36 -2.60
CA ALA A 25 9.35 -9.81 -3.89
C ALA A 25 10.33 -10.72 -4.65
N GLU A 26 11.64 -10.53 -4.50
CA GLU A 26 12.65 -11.37 -5.15
C GLU A 26 12.92 -12.69 -4.41
N THR A 27 12.77 -12.70 -3.08
CA THR A 27 13.22 -13.83 -2.25
C THR A 27 12.10 -14.78 -1.84
N ALA A 28 10.84 -14.32 -1.88
CA ALA A 28 9.76 -15.01 -1.21
C ALA A 28 8.89 -15.82 -2.18
N ASP A 29 8.62 -17.09 -1.84
CA ASP A 29 7.68 -17.93 -2.56
C ASP A 29 6.25 -17.37 -2.42
N PRO A 30 5.43 -17.33 -3.48
CA PRO A 30 4.10 -16.73 -3.44
C PRO A 30 3.24 -17.39 -2.36
N HIS A 31 2.96 -16.64 -1.30
CA HIS A 31 2.20 -17.05 -0.13
C HIS A 31 1.31 -15.90 0.31
N ILE A 32 0.09 -16.21 0.78
CA ILE A 32 -0.92 -15.22 1.21
C ILE A 32 -0.39 -14.22 2.26
N PHE A 33 0.58 -14.66 3.07
CA PHE A 33 1.26 -13.81 4.05
C PHE A 33 2.07 -12.68 3.41
N ILE A 34 2.75 -12.95 2.29
CA ILE A 34 3.53 -11.96 1.56
C ILE A 34 2.59 -10.93 0.92
N THR A 35 1.49 -11.39 0.32
CA THR A 35 0.45 -10.49 -0.20
C THR A 35 -0.10 -9.58 0.89
N ALA A 36 -0.35 -10.09 2.10
CA ALA A 36 -0.77 -9.28 3.24
C ALA A 36 0.27 -8.20 3.60
N VAL A 37 1.56 -8.56 3.66
CA VAL A 37 2.66 -7.63 3.95
C VAL A 37 2.77 -6.54 2.88
N ILE A 38 2.67 -6.91 1.60
CA ILE A 38 2.71 -5.96 0.48
C ILE A 38 1.50 -5.02 0.53
N CYS A 39 0.29 -5.56 0.75
CA CYS A 39 -0.93 -4.75 0.86
C CYS A 39 -0.85 -3.77 2.04
N PHE A 40 -0.36 -4.22 3.19
CA PHE A 40 -0.14 -3.36 4.35
C PHE A 40 0.88 -2.26 4.05
N SER A 41 1.98 -2.60 3.37
CA SER A 41 2.99 -1.65 2.92
C SER A 41 2.41 -0.57 2.01
N ILE A 42 1.59 -0.95 1.01
CA ILE A 42 0.94 -0.01 0.09
C ILE A 42 0.04 0.95 0.87
N ALA A 43 -0.81 0.44 1.75
CA ALA A 43 -1.71 1.27 2.56
C ALA A 43 -0.94 2.26 3.46
N TYR A 44 0.11 1.77 4.13
CA TYR A 44 0.94 2.59 5.01
C TYR A 44 1.72 3.67 4.25
N LYS A 45 2.37 3.31 3.14
CA LYS A 45 3.08 4.25 2.27
C LYS A 45 2.14 5.31 1.72
N GLY A 46 0.98 4.90 1.21
CA GLY A 46 -0.04 5.81 0.69
C GLY A 46 -0.45 6.87 1.70
N ARG A 47 -0.76 6.45 2.94
CA ARG A 47 -1.11 7.38 4.02
C ARG A 47 0.01 8.37 4.33
N ARG A 48 1.27 7.91 4.41
CA ARG A 48 2.42 8.77 4.66
C ARG A 48 2.61 9.81 3.56
N VAL A 49 2.51 9.42 2.29
CA VAL A 49 2.60 10.31 1.13
C VAL A 49 1.49 11.36 1.19
N MET A 50 0.26 10.94 1.46
CA MET A 50 -0.87 11.86 1.52
C MET A 50 -0.74 12.91 2.63
N ASP A 51 -0.37 12.47 3.83
CA ASP A 51 -0.34 13.36 5.00
C ASP A 51 0.88 14.30 5.01
N HIS A 52 2.01 13.89 4.41
CA HIS A 52 3.28 14.65 4.47
C HIS A 52 3.70 15.32 3.16
N PHE A 53 3.27 14.81 2.01
CA PHE A 53 3.73 15.31 0.70
C PHE A 53 2.62 15.91 -0.14
N MET A 54 1.38 15.39 -0.07
CA MET A 54 0.26 15.92 -0.86
C MET A 54 -0.49 17.08 -0.20
N GLU A 55 -0.10 17.48 1.02
CA GLU A 55 -0.73 18.58 1.79
C GLU A 55 -2.27 18.46 1.88
N LEU A 56 -2.78 17.23 1.83
CA LEU A 56 -4.21 16.95 1.66
C LEU A 56 -5.08 17.41 2.84
N ASN A 57 -4.44 17.78 3.96
CA ASN A 57 -5.07 18.39 5.12
C ASN A 57 -5.68 19.77 4.81
N TYR A 58 -5.19 20.47 3.77
CA TYR A 58 -5.73 21.75 3.32
C TYR A 58 -6.70 21.62 2.14
N ALA A 59 -6.88 20.42 1.60
CA ALA A 59 -7.81 20.14 0.51
C ALA A 59 -9.26 20.01 1.01
N ASN A 60 -10.22 20.03 0.08
CA ASN A 60 -11.61 19.77 0.38
C ASN A 60 -11.78 18.38 1.04
N LYS A 61 -12.55 18.32 2.13
CA LYS A 61 -12.81 17.11 2.93
C LYS A 61 -13.28 15.92 2.09
N THR A 62 -14.09 16.16 1.06
CA THR A 62 -14.58 15.09 0.17
C THR A 62 -13.44 14.47 -0.62
N ILE A 63 -12.56 15.29 -1.21
CA ILE A 63 -11.39 14.82 -1.98
C ILE A 63 -10.41 14.09 -1.07
N ALA A 64 -10.18 14.63 0.13
CA ALA A 64 -9.32 14.00 1.12
C ALA A 64 -9.85 12.63 1.57
N LEU A 65 -11.17 12.50 1.77
CA LEU A 65 -11.80 11.23 2.10
C LEU A 65 -11.69 10.22 0.94
N LEU A 66 -11.97 10.66 -0.29
CA LEU A 66 -11.93 9.81 -1.48
C LEU A 66 -10.52 9.23 -1.70
N MET A 67 -9.50 10.10 -1.64
CA MET A 67 -8.11 9.66 -1.72
C MET A 67 -7.75 8.71 -0.57
N ARG A 68 -8.21 8.97 0.66
CA ARG A 68 -7.91 8.07 1.78
C ARG A 68 -8.54 6.70 1.56
N SER A 69 -9.80 6.66 1.14
CA SER A 69 -10.52 5.42 0.85
C SER A 69 -9.84 4.61 -0.26
N TYR A 70 -9.33 5.25 -1.31
CA TYR A 70 -8.62 4.59 -2.40
C TYR A 70 -7.46 3.72 -1.88
N PHE A 71 -6.61 4.27 -1.01
CA PHE A 71 -5.45 3.55 -0.46
C PHE A 71 -5.79 2.46 0.56
N TYR A 72 -7.04 2.34 1.01
CA TYR A 72 -7.48 1.21 1.85
C TYR A 72 -8.29 0.18 1.05
N ILE A 73 -9.18 0.63 0.18
CA ILE A 73 -10.06 -0.24 -0.60
C ILE A 73 -9.25 -1.07 -1.58
N PHE A 74 -8.31 -0.47 -2.32
CA PHE A 74 -7.54 -1.21 -3.32
C PHE A 74 -6.67 -2.32 -2.71
N PRO A 75 -5.84 -2.07 -1.67
CA PRO A 75 -5.08 -3.15 -1.03
C PRO A 75 -5.98 -4.23 -0.43
N LEU A 76 -7.14 -3.86 0.11
CA LEU A 76 -8.11 -4.84 0.62
C LEU A 76 -8.66 -5.72 -0.52
N LEU A 77 -9.02 -5.13 -1.66
CA LEU A 77 -9.48 -5.87 -2.84
C LEU A 77 -8.40 -6.80 -3.39
N ILE A 78 -7.15 -6.34 -3.45
CA ILE A 78 -6.00 -7.15 -3.88
C ILE A 78 -5.86 -8.37 -2.96
N PHE A 79 -5.87 -8.15 -1.64
CA PHE A 79 -5.74 -9.23 -0.67
C PHE A 79 -6.90 -10.23 -0.76
N LEU A 80 -8.14 -9.76 -0.88
CA LEU A 80 -9.30 -10.64 -1.02
C LEU A 80 -9.26 -11.44 -2.32
N THR A 81 -8.81 -10.82 -3.42
CA THR A 81 -8.68 -11.50 -4.71
C THR A 81 -7.64 -12.60 -4.66
N ASP A 82 -6.51 -12.36 -4.00
CA ASP A 82 -5.46 -13.37 -3.81
C ASP A 82 -5.95 -14.50 -2.91
N MET A 83 -6.65 -14.16 -1.82
CA MET A 83 -7.17 -15.13 -0.85
C MET A 83 -8.24 -16.06 -1.44
N PHE A 84 -9.06 -15.56 -2.36
CA PHE A 84 -10.11 -16.32 -3.03
C PHE A 84 -9.78 -16.66 -4.48
N SER A 85 -8.49 -16.70 -4.83
CA SER A 85 -8.04 -16.85 -6.21
C SER A 85 -8.56 -18.12 -6.87
N GLU A 86 -8.63 -19.24 -6.15
CA GLU A 86 -9.19 -20.51 -6.66
C GLU A 86 -10.69 -20.42 -6.92
N GLN A 87 -11.48 -19.90 -5.97
CA GLN A 87 -12.93 -19.77 -6.11
C GLN A 87 -13.29 -18.77 -7.22
N LEU A 88 -12.52 -17.69 -7.33
CA LEU A 88 -12.68 -16.71 -8.41
C LEU A 88 -12.31 -17.34 -9.75
N ALA A 89 -11.26 -18.16 -9.83
CA ALA A 89 -10.89 -18.88 -11.04
C ALA A 89 -11.99 -19.87 -11.45
N GLU A 90 -12.59 -20.62 -10.53
CA GLU A 90 -13.72 -21.52 -10.81
C GLU A 90 -14.93 -20.75 -11.33
N LEU A 91 -15.32 -19.64 -10.67
CA LEU A 91 -16.46 -18.81 -11.06
C LEU A 91 -16.26 -18.09 -12.40
N THR A 92 -15.02 -17.77 -12.76
CA THR A 92 -14.69 -17.08 -14.01
C THR A 92 -14.24 -18.03 -15.12
N SER A 93 -13.99 -19.30 -14.80
CA SER A 93 -13.77 -20.33 -15.79
C SER A 93 -15.06 -20.57 -16.56
N LEU A 94 -15.00 -20.44 -17.89
CA LEU A 94 -16.18 -20.50 -18.76
C LEU A 94 -16.69 -21.94 -19.00
N THR A 95 -16.26 -22.92 -18.20
CA THR A 95 -16.10 -24.33 -18.61
C THR A 95 -15.16 -24.54 -19.79
#